data_AF-A0A7R9XYP1-F1
#
_entry.id   AF-A0A7R9XYP1-F1
#
_cell.length_a   1.000
_cell.length_b   1.000
_cell.length_c   1.000
_cell.angle_alpha   90.00
_cell.angle_beta   90.00
_cell.angle_gamma   90.00
#
_symmetry.space_group_name_H-M   'P 1'
#
loop_
_entity.id
_entity.type
_entity.pdbx_description
1 polymer ?
#
loop_
_entity_poly.entity_id
_entity_poly.type
_entity_poly.pdbx_seq_one_letter_code
_entity_poly.pdbx_strand_id
1 'polypeptide(L)'
;GIRYQRDGVTLYGLKVEAIMDSVLNDLSLDNLARVMTDIHQDSSKVTESLTSKHQQNMLRMVFNGNQENRNKVNVFIAEKITPKLRALRYLDGDALEAELKQVIGDTQHAFDITENDVVIFGDAGVLFAGPDCIRHET
;
A
#
# COMPACT_ATOMS: atom_id res chain seq x y z
N GLY A 1 -5.51 -7.58 -10.16
CA GLY A 1 -6.94 -7.56 -10.58
C GLY A 1 -7.77 -6.75 -9.61
N ILE A 2 -9.03 -6.43 -9.95
CA ILE A 2 -9.94 -5.63 -9.10
C ILE A 2 -11.10 -6.51 -8.66
N ARG A 3 -11.41 -6.54 -7.36
CA ARG A 3 -12.55 -7.27 -6.80
C ARG A 3 -13.47 -6.33 -6.04
N TYR A 4 -14.76 -6.35 -6.37
CA TYR A 4 -15.80 -5.63 -5.65
C TYR A 4 -16.61 -6.59 -4.79
N GLN A 5 -16.76 -6.26 -3.52
CA GLN A 5 -17.62 -6.98 -2.61
C GLN A 5 -18.99 -6.30 -2.50
N ARG A 6 -19.99 -7.06 -2.04
CA ARG A 6 -21.38 -6.56 -1.92
C ARG A 6 -21.55 -5.50 -0.85
N ASP A 7 -20.65 -5.48 0.14
CA ASP A 7 -20.57 -4.48 1.22
C ASP A 7 -19.90 -3.17 0.79
N GLY A 8 -19.41 -3.08 -0.46
CA GLY A 8 -18.73 -1.90 -0.99
C GLY A 8 -17.22 -1.88 -0.77
N VAL A 9 -16.63 -2.95 -0.21
CA VAL A 9 -15.17 -3.11 -0.13
C VAL A 9 -14.62 -3.42 -1.52
N THR A 10 -13.66 -2.61 -1.97
CA THR A 10 -12.93 -2.83 -3.23
C THR A 10 -11.50 -3.22 -2.94
N LEU A 11 -11.06 -4.34 -3.53
CA LEU A 11 -9.68 -4.81 -3.44
C LEU A 11 -8.99 -4.64 -4.78
N TYR A 12 -7.83 -3.96 -4.76
CA TYR A 12 -6.99 -3.71 -5.94
C TYR A 12 -5.67 -4.47 -5.77
N GLY A 13 -5.50 -5.54 -6.55
CA GLY A 13 -4.21 -6.22 -6.68
C GLY A 13 -3.45 -5.66 -7.87
N LEU A 14 -2.25 -5.12 -7.63
CA LEU A 14 -1.39 -4.56 -8.66
C LEU A 14 0.03 -5.11 -8.45
N LYS A 15 0.63 -5.63 -9.53
CA LYS A 15 2.03 -6.06 -9.55
C LYS A 15 2.84 -4.97 -10.23
N VAL A 16 3.76 -4.35 -9.49
CA VAL A 16 4.68 -3.35 -10.03
C VAL A 16 5.95 -4.06 -10.49
N GLU A 17 6.24 -4.03 -11.79
CA GLU A 17 7.45 -4.65 -12.35
C GLU A 17 8.58 -3.63 -12.59
N ALA A 18 8.24 -2.37 -12.89
CA ALA A 18 9.22 -1.30 -13.08
C ALA A 18 8.57 0.06 -12.81
N ILE A 19 9.37 1.03 -12.36
CA ILE A 19 8.97 2.43 -12.22
C ILE A 19 10.04 3.30 -12.88
N MET A 20 9.66 4.07 -13.90
CA MET A 20 10.56 4.92 -14.69
C MET A 20 11.77 4.13 -15.25
N ASP A 21 13.00 4.55 -14.93
CA ASP A 21 14.25 3.92 -15.39
C ASP A 21 14.72 2.78 -14.47
N SER A 22 14.10 2.59 -13.31
CA SER A 22 14.43 1.51 -12.37
C SER A 22 13.76 0.21 -12.83
N VAL A 23 14.56 -0.73 -13.32
CA VAL A 23 14.11 -2.02 -13.83
C VAL A 23 14.20 -3.08 -12.73
N LEU A 24 13.04 -3.54 -12.26
CA LEU A 24 12.76 -4.73 -11.43
C LEU A 24 13.44 -4.84 -10.04
N ASN A 25 14.70 -4.44 -9.92
CA ASN A 25 15.50 -4.50 -8.72
C ASN A 25 15.85 -3.06 -8.31
N ASP A 26 15.64 -2.73 -7.04
CA ASP A 26 15.92 -1.41 -6.45
C ASP A 26 14.94 -0.30 -6.88
N LEU A 27 13.65 -0.54 -6.64
CA LEU A 27 12.63 0.50 -6.66
C LEU A 27 12.79 1.41 -5.44
N SER A 28 12.95 2.73 -5.66
CA SER A 28 12.97 3.69 -4.56
C SER A 28 11.58 3.87 -3.95
N LEU A 29 11.52 3.99 -2.63
CA LEU A 29 10.27 4.25 -1.89
C LEU A 29 9.62 5.55 -2.34
N ASP A 30 10.40 6.60 -2.65
CA ASP A 30 9.88 7.87 -3.16
C ASP A 30 9.14 7.72 -4.50
N ASN A 31 9.72 6.96 -5.45
CA ASN A 31 9.09 6.74 -6.75
C ASN A 31 7.82 5.88 -6.59
N LEU A 32 7.86 4.91 -5.69
CA LEU A 32 6.70 4.10 -5.33
C LEU A 32 5.60 4.96 -4.69
N ALA A 33 5.92 5.85 -3.76
CA ALA A 33 4.96 6.77 -3.13
C ALA A 33 4.24 7.66 -4.16
N ARG A 34 4.97 8.14 -5.19
CA ARG A 34 4.38 8.91 -6.30
C ARG A 34 3.40 8.07 -7.11
N VAL A 35 3.81 6.88 -7.54
CA VAL A 35 2.94 5.95 -8.28
C VAL A 35 1.70 5.59 -7.44
N MET A 36 1.88 5.40 -6.13
CA MET A 36 0.77 5.13 -5.23
C MET A 36 -0.21 6.30 -5.14
N THR A 37 0.26 7.54 -5.10
CA THR A 37 -0.62 8.71 -5.10
C THR A 37 -1.53 8.72 -6.34
N ASP A 38 -0.98 8.40 -7.50
CA ASP A 38 -1.74 8.30 -8.75
C ASP A 38 -2.75 7.15 -8.71
N ILE A 39 -2.32 5.96 -8.25
CA ILE A 39 -3.20 4.80 -8.07
C ILE A 39 -4.34 5.13 -7.11
N HIS A 40 -4.08 5.87 -6.04
CA HIS A 40 -5.11 6.30 -5.08
C HIS A 40 -6.13 7.22 -5.74
N GLN A 41 -5.71 8.21 -6.55
CA GLN A 41 -6.69 9.08 -7.21
C GLN A 41 -7.48 8.33 -8.28
N ASP A 42 -6.82 7.55 -9.13
CA ASP A 42 -7.48 6.92 -10.27
C ASP A 42 -8.35 5.73 -9.87
N SER A 43 -7.99 4.99 -8.82
CA SER A 43 -8.86 3.93 -8.30
C SER A 43 -10.19 4.45 -7.77
N SER A 44 -10.26 5.70 -7.29
CA SER A 44 -11.55 6.33 -6.90
C SER A 44 -12.46 6.53 -8.12
N LYS A 45 -11.93 7.11 -9.19
CA LYS A 45 -12.65 7.30 -10.46
C LYS A 45 -13.08 5.98 -11.11
N VAL A 46 -12.21 4.96 -11.06
CA VAL A 46 -12.53 3.62 -11.57
C VAL A 46 -13.64 2.97 -10.75
N THR A 47 -13.64 3.15 -9.42
CA THR A 47 -14.75 2.68 -8.57
C THR A 47 -16.07 3.36 -8.95
N GLU A 48 -16.05 4.69 -9.14
CA GLU A 48 -17.26 5.42 -9.51
C GLU A 48 -17.83 4.90 -10.84
N SER A 49 -16.96 4.63 -11.83
CA SER A 49 -17.35 4.11 -13.14
C SER A 49 -17.95 2.69 -13.10
N LEU A 50 -17.56 1.88 -12.11
CA LEU A 50 -17.98 0.47 -11.98
C LEU A 50 -19.14 0.27 -10.99
N THR A 51 -19.55 1.32 -10.28
CA THR A 51 -20.64 1.27 -9.31
C THR A 51 -21.96 1.75 -9.91
N SER A 52 -23.08 1.19 -9.43
CA SER A 52 -24.41 1.64 -9.82
C SER A 52 -24.72 3.03 -9.25
N LYS A 53 -25.67 3.75 -9.88
CA LYS A 53 -26.14 5.07 -9.38
C LYS A 53 -26.58 5.04 -7.92
N HIS A 54 -27.16 3.93 -7.45
CA HIS A 54 -27.56 3.77 -6.06
C HIS A 54 -26.35 3.72 -5.12
N GLN A 55 -25.33 2.94 -5.47
CA GLN A 55 -24.09 2.84 -4.71
C GLN A 55 -23.32 4.16 -4.71
N GLN A 56 -23.29 4.89 -5.83
CA GLN A 56 -22.70 6.23 -5.91
C GLN A 56 -23.39 7.20 -4.94
N ASN A 57 -24.73 7.20 -4.90
CA ASN A 57 -25.48 8.04 -3.96
C ASN A 57 -25.20 7.67 -2.49
N MET A 58 -25.07 6.38 -2.19
CA MET A 58 -24.71 5.90 -0.86
C MET A 58 -23.30 6.36 -0.47
N LEU A 59 -22.31 6.17 -1.36
CA LEU A 59 -20.93 6.63 -1.15
C LEU A 59 -20.87 8.14 -0.94
N ARG A 60 -21.60 8.91 -1.76
CA ARG A 60 -21.68 10.36 -1.62
C ARG A 60 -22.25 10.78 -0.26
N MET A 61 -23.24 10.05 0.25
CA MET A 61 -23.83 10.32 1.56
C MET A 61 -22.84 9.99 2.71
N VAL A 62 -22.20 8.83 2.66
CA VAL A 62 -21.23 8.38 3.69
C VAL A 62 -20.03 9.32 3.75
N PHE A 63 -19.51 9.75 2.60
CA PHE A 63 -18.35 10.64 2.50
C PHE A 63 -18.72 12.12 2.41
N ASN A 64 -19.98 12.49 2.63
CA ASN A 64 -20.49 13.86 2.59
C ASN A 64 -20.03 14.66 1.34
N GLY A 65 -20.07 14.03 0.17
CA GLY A 65 -19.61 14.62 -1.09
C GLY A 65 -18.12 14.53 -1.38
N ASN A 66 -17.32 13.91 -0.51
CA ASN A 66 -15.88 13.75 -0.66
C ASN A 66 -15.47 12.30 -1.02
N GLN A 67 -16.30 11.60 -1.80
CA GLN A 67 -16.07 10.20 -2.15
C GLN A 67 -14.85 9.94 -3.05
N GLU A 68 -14.24 10.99 -3.62
CA GLU A 68 -13.00 10.87 -4.38
C GLU A 68 -11.77 10.72 -3.46
N ASN A 69 -11.79 11.38 -2.30
CA ASN A 69 -10.71 11.35 -1.31
C ASN A 69 -10.94 10.28 -0.24
N ARG A 70 -11.43 9.11 -0.64
CA ARG A 70 -11.63 7.98 0.28
C ARG A 70 -10.30 7.48 0.80
N ASN A 71 -10.21 7.29 2.11
CA ASN A 71 -9.07 6.64 2.74
C ASN A 71 -8.92 5.21 2.20
N LYS A 72 -7.69 4.83 1.91
CA LYS A 72 -7.32 3.52 1.37
C LYS A 72 -6.16 2.99 2.18
N VAL A 73 -6.18 1.68 2.39
CA VAL A 73 -5.13 0.97 3.12
C VAL A 73 -4.25 0.28 2.09
N ASN A 74 -2.95 0.53 2.16
CA ASN A 74 -1.97 -0.08 1.27
C ASN A 74 -1.38 -1.34 1.90
N VAL A 75 -1.20 -2.39 1.11
CA VAL A 75 -0.44 -3.58 1.53
C VAL A 75 0.65 -3.82 0.51
N PHE A 76 1.90 -3.69 0.95
CA PHE A 76 3.08 -3.95 0.15
C PHE A 76 3.65 -5.30 0.52
N ILE A 77 3.94 -6.10 -0.50
CA ILE A 77 4.60 -7.39 -0.38
C ILE A 77 5.82 -7.32 -1.27
N ALA A 78 7.01 -7.51 -0.68
CA ALA A 78 8.28 -7.45 -1.38
C ALA A 78 9.18 -8.63 -0.97
N GLU A 79 9.93 -9.17 -1.92
CA GLU A 79 10.88 -10.27 -1.66
C GLU A 79 12.09 -9.81 -0.84
N LYS A 80 12.46 -8.52 -0.98
CA LYS A 80 13.64 -7.96 -0.34
C LYS A 80 13.46 -6.46 -0.08
N ILE A 81 13.98 -6.02 1.05
CA ILE A 81 14.20 -4.62 1.39
C ILE A 81 15.69 -4.37 1.55
N THR A 82 16.18 -3.23 1.05
CA THR A 82 17.60 -2.82 1.12
C THR A 82 17.67 -1.44 1.77
N PRO A 83 18.50 -1.22 2.80
CA PRO A 83 19.27 -2.23 3.53
C PRO A 83 18.35 -3.16 4.32
N LYS A 84 18.78 -4.42 4.47
CA LYS A 84 18.08 -5.37 5.34
C LYS A 84 18.48 -5.14 6.79
N LEU A 85 17.52 -4.76 7.61
CA LEU A 85 17.69 -4.46 9.02
C LEU A 85 16.69 -5.25 9.86
N ARG A 86 16.92 -5.29 11.18
CA ARG A 86 15.91 -5.80 12.12
C ARG A 86 14.75 -4.82 12.22
N ALA A 87 13.54 -5.31 12.49
CA ALA A 87 12.31 -4.55 12.60
C ALA A 87 12.46 -3.23 13.37
N LEU A 88 13.05 -3.28 14.57
CA LEU A 88 13.23 -2.12 15.44
C LEU A 88 14.13 -1.03 14.85
N ARG A 89 15.03 -1.38 13.91
CA ARG A 89 15.91 -0.40 13.24
C ARG A 89 15.20 0.38 12.15
N TYR A 90 14.05 -0.08 11.67
CA TYR A 90 13.22 0.71 10.75
C TYR A 90 12.37 1.77 11.46
N LEU A 91 12.31 1.72 12.81
CA LEU A 91 11.56 2.64 13.67
C LEU A 91 12.50 3.56 14.47
N ASP A 92 13.61 3.97 13.87
CA ASP A 92 14.65 4.75 14.54
C ASP A 92 14.41 6.28 14.50
N GLY A 93 13.34 6.72 13.85
CA GLY A 93 12.98 8.13 13.68
C GLY A 93 13.82 8.88 12.65
N ASP A 94 14.69 8.18 11.91
CA ASP A 94 15.61 8.78 10.94
C ASP A 94 15.05 8.67 9.50
N ALA A 95 15.91 8.88 8.49
CA ALA A 95 15.55 8.89 7.08
C ALA A 95 14.75 7.64 6.62
N LEU A 96 15.09 6.45 7.12
CA LEU A 96 14.42 5.21 6.74
C LEU A 96 12.95 5.18 7.22
N GLU A 97 12.69 5.58 8.45
CA GLU A 97 11.32 5.69 8.96
C GLU A 97 10.54 6.75 8.19
N ALA A 98 11.18 7.87 7.85
CA ALA A 98 10.56 8.93 7.06
C ALA A 98 10.13 8.45 5.66
N GLU A 99 10.97 7.66 4.98
CA GLU A 99 10.61 7.05 3.68
C GLU A 99 9.45 6.06 3.80
N LEU A 100 9.45 5.22 4.84
CA LEU A 100 8.34 4.29 5.11
C LEU A 100 7.04 5.05 5.36
N LYS A 101 7.09 6.15 6.11
CA LYS A 101 5.92 6.99 6.40
C LYS A 101 5.25 7.56 5.16
N GLN A 102 5.99 7.79 4.08
CA GLN A 102 5.41 8.24 2.81
C GLN A 102 4.47 7.20 2.18
N VAL A 103 4.68 5.92 2.50
CA VAL A 103 4.07 4.79 1.80
C VAL A 103 3.01 4.08 2.66
N ILE A 104 3.28 3.92 3.95
CA ILE A 104 2.39 3.24 4.91
C ILE A 104 1.83 4.17 6.00
N GLY A 105 2.16 5.46 5.97
CA GLY A 105 1.75 6.43 6.99
C GLY A 105 2.52 6.28 8.31
N ASP A 106 1.98 6.81 9.40
CA ASP A 106 2.67 6.82 10.69
C ASP A 106 2.95 5.40 11.20
N THR A 107 4.24 5.06 11.29
CA THR A 107 4.73 3.75 11.70
C THR A 107 4.43 3.49 13.18
N GLN A 108 3.74 2.39 13.47
CA GLN A 108 3.30 2.03 14.83
C GLN A 108 4.09 0.87 15.41
N HIS A 109 4.19 -0.23 14.65
CA HIS A 109 4.78 -1.48 15.12
C HIS A 109 5.58 -2.14 13.99
N ALA A 110 6.70 -2.76 14.35
CA ALA A 110 7.49 -3.57 13.44
C ALA A 110 7.86 -4.88 14.13
N PHE A 111 7.77 -5.99 13.39
CA PHE A 111 8.03 -7.34 13.88
C PHE A 111 8.96 -8.08 12.93
N ASP A 112 9.98 -8.73 13.50
CA ASP A 112 10.78 -9.73 12.80
C ASP A 112 10.00 -11.06 12.84
N ILE A 113 9.45 -11.51 11.71
CA ILE A 113 8.70 -12.76 11.64
C ILE A 113 9.66 -13.95 11.58
N THR A 114 10.74 -13.80 10.81
CA THR A 114 11.87 -14.73 10.74
C THR A 114 13.17 -13.93 10.78
N GLU A 115 14.33 -14.60 10.66
CA GLU A 115 15.61 -13.89 10.46
C GLU A 115 15.65 -13.05 9.18
N ASN A 116 14.75 -13.33 8.23
CA ASN A 116 14.76 -12.73 6.91
C ASN A 116 13.51 -11.91 6.58
N ASP A 117 12.41 -12.14 7.27
CA ASP A 117 11.12 -11.50 6.99
C ASP A 117 10.78 -10.47 8.07
N VAL A 118 10.41 -9.28 7.63
CA VAL A 118 10.00 -8.17 8.49
C VAL A 118 8.60 -7.70 8.09
N VAL A 119 7.80 -7.36 9.10
CA VAL A 119 6.49 -6.74 8.91
C VAL A 119 6.44 -5.41 9.64
N ILE A 120 6.03 -4.37 8.93
CA ILE A 120 5.92 -3.01 9.46
C ILE A 120 4.47 -2.55 9.27
N PHE A 121 3.85 -2.16 10.37
CA PHE A 121 2.49 -1.64 10.42
C PHE A 121 2.54 -0.12 10.57
N GLY A 122 1.90 0.57 9.62
CA GLY A 122 1.55 1.98 9.71
C GLY A 122 0.04 2.17 9.85
N ASP A 123 -0.38 3.41 10.07
CA ASP A 123 -1.80 3.77 10.19
C ASP A 123 -2.58 3.67 8.86
N ALA A 124 -1.88 3.86 7.73
CA ALA A 124 -2.44 3.85 6.38
C ALA A 124 -2.01 2.63 5.55
N GLY A 125 -1.22 1.70 6.12
CA GLY A 125 -0.80 0.52 5.39
C GLY A 125 0.10 -0.44 6.14
N VAL A 126 0.48 -1.52 5.46
CA VAL A 126 1.36 -2.58 5.96
C VAL A 126 2.42 -2.89 4.90
N LEU A 127 3.67 -3.04 5.33
CA LEU A 127 4.77 -3.51 4.50
C LEU A 127 5.23 -4.88 5.02
N PHE A 128 5.15 -5.89 4.16
CA PHE A 128 5.74 -7.21 4.37
C PHE A 128 6.95 -7.36 3.43
N ALA A 129 8.14 -7.53 3.98
CA ALA A 129 9.35 -7.71 3.20
C ALA A 129 10.15 -8.93 3.64
N GLY A 130 10.39 -9.86 2.72
CA GLY A 130 11.24 -11.03 2.96
C GLY A 130 11.10 -12.13 1.91
N PRO A 131 12.10 -13.02 1.76
CA PRO A 131 12.17 -14.00 0.68
C PRO A 131 11.06 -15.06 0.74
N ASP A 132 10.44 -15.27 1.91
CA ASP A 132 9.31 -16.18 2.06
C ASP A 132 7.97 -15.51 1.72
N CYS A 133 7.95 -14.24 1.29
CA CYS A 133 6.71 -13.52 0.95
C CYS A 133 5.92 -14.19 -0.19
N ILE A 134 6.60 -14.83 -1.14
CA ILE A 134 5.99 -15.53 -2.28
C ILE A 134 5.12 -16.70 -1.79
N ARG A 135 5.47 -17.33 -0.66
CA ARG A 135 4.66 -18.41 -0.07
C ARG A 135 3.32 -17.92 0.48
N HIS A 136 3.17 -16.61 0.69
CA HIS A 136 1.98 -15.97 1.23
C HIS A 136 1.19 -15.16 0.20
N GLU A 137 1.53 -15.24 -1.09
CA GLU A 137 0.84 -14.54 -2.19
C GLU A 137 -0.44 -15.28 -2.67
N THR A 138 -0.93 -16.29 -1.93
CA THR A 138 -2.08 -17.14 -2.32
C THR A 138 -3.37 -16.79 -1.59
#